data_AF-A0A954SMQ3-F1
#
_entry.id   AF-A0A954SMQ3-F1
#
_cell.length_a   1.000
_cell.length_b   1.000
_cell.length_c   1.000
_cell.angle_alpha   90.00
_cell.angle_beta   90.00
_cell.angle_gamma   90.00
#
_symmetry.space_group_name_H-M   'P 1'
#
loop_
_entity.id
_entity.type
_entity.pdbx_description
1 polymer ?
#
loop_
_entity_poly.entity_id
_entity_poly.type
_entity_poly.pdbx_seq_one_letter_code
_entity_poly.pdbx_strand_id
1 'polypeptide(L)'
;MKIRVCLLASLCLSLAAVGGANAETVKLGDPSLTAGIPGKKDLTVAAIKKWLSDPKNHETLEVELPEGLAAGASAIVIPEDNPLTRAKIELGRQLYFDKRLSSDGTISCASCHDPEQGFGAHTQFGVGVRDQKGGRNSPIS
;
A
#
# COMPACT_ATOMS: atom_id res chain seq x y z
N MET A 1 -26.25 -41.75 -50.66
CA MET A 1 -27.15 -40.90 -49.87
C MET A 1 -27.13 -41.37 -48.41
N LYS A 2 -26.23 -40.81 -47.58
CA LYS A 2 -26.20 -40.97 -46.12
C LYS A 2 -25.66 -39.66 -45.53
N ILE A 3 -26.58 -38.83 -45.07
CA ILE A 3 -26.31 -37.54 -44.45
C ILE A 3 -25.84 -37.82 -43.02
N ARG A 4 -24.56 -37.55 -42.72
CA ARG A 4 -24.05 -37.55 -41.34
C ARG A 4 -24.13 -36.12 -40.82
N VAL A 5 -25.21 -35.83 -40.09
CA VAL A 5 -25.27 -34.69 -39.18
C VAL A 5 -24.30 -35.00 -38.03
N CYS A 6 -23.19 -34.28 -37.96
CA CYS A 6 -22.27 -34.37 -36.83
C CYS A 6 -22.31 -33.03 -36.09
N LEU A 7 -22.76 -33.11 -34.84
CA LEU A 7 -22.95 -32.04 -33.87
C LEU A 7 -21.81 -31.02 -33.87
N LEU A 8 -22.17 -29.74 -34.00
CA LEU A 8 -21.37 -28.60 -33.56
C LEU A 8 -21.30 -28.62 -32.03
N ALA A 9 -20.27 -29.26 -31.48
CA ALA A 9 -19.89 -29.08 -30.09
C ALA A 9 -19.19 -27.73 -29.97
N SER A 10 -19.97 -26.68 -29.67
CA SER A 10 -19.45 -25.40 -29.22
C SER A 10 -18.78 -25.61 -27.86
N LEU A 11 -17.47 -25.82 -27.89
CA LEU A 11 -16.64 -25.91 -26.70
C LEU A 11 -16.54 -24.49 -26.12
N CYS A 12 -17.51 -24.14 -25.28
CA CYS A 12 -17.44 -22.98 -24.40
C CYS A 12 -16.23 -23.19 -23.48
N LEU A 13 -15.09 -22.62 -23.85
CA LEU A 13 -13.93 -22.54 -22.98
C LEU A 13 -14.28 -21.54 -21.88
N SER A 14 -14.87 -22.04 -20.80
CA SER A 14 -15.11 -21.28 -19.59
C SER A 14 -13.79 -20.70 -19.10
N LEU A 15 -13.67 -19.38 -19.17
CA LEU A 15 -12.70 -18.62 -18.39
C LEU A 15 -12.90 -19.04 -16.93
N ALA A 16 -11.97 -19.83 -16.40
CA ALA A 16 -11.88 -20.04 -14.97
C ALA A 16 -11.48 -18.68 -14.38
N ALA A 17 -12.46 -17.95 -13.87
CA ALA A 17 -12.20 -16.88 -12.92
C ALA A 17 -11.43 -17.51 -11.76
N VAL A 18 -10.15 -17.21 -11.64
CA VAL A 18 -9.39 -17.44 -10.41
C VAL A 18 -9.95 -16.46 -9.39
N GLY A 19 -11.08 -16.83 -8.78
CA GLY A 19 -11.59 -16.21 -7.57
C GLY A 19 -10.62 -16.57 -6.45
N GLY A 20 -9.71 -15.65 -6.14
CA GLY A 20 -8.93 -15.69 -4.91
C GLY A 20 -9.86 -15.61 -3.70
N ALA A 21 -9.60 -16.45 -2.71
CA ALA A 21 -10.31 -16.56 -1.45
C ALA A 21 -10.45 -15.21 -0.73
N ASN A 22 -11.54 -15.05 0.04
CA ASN A 22 -11.94 -13.90 0.86
C ASN A 22 -10.80 -12.89 1.12
N ALA A 23 -10.72 -11.85 0.30
CA ALA A 23 -9.81 -10.73 0.54
C ALA A 23 -10.15 -10.07 1.88
N GLU A 24 -9.13 -9.83 2.70
CA GLU A 24 -9.32 -9.16 3.98
C GLU A 24 -9.80 -7.72 3.74
N THR A 25 -10.94 -7.35 4.32
CA THR A 25 -11.44 -5.98 4.31
C THR A 25 -10.80 -5.18 5.45
N VAL A 26 -10.16 -4.07 5.12
CA VAL A 26 -9.50 -3.17 6.08
C VAL A 26 -10.04 -1.76 5.96
N LYS A 27 -10.21 -1.08 7.10
CA LYS A 27 -10.61 0.33 7.13
C LYS A 27 -9.40 1.22 6.87
N LEU A 28 -9.49 2.14 5.91
CA LEU A 28 -8.42 3.09 5.63
C LEU A 28 -8.14 3.95 6.87
N GLY A 29 -6.87 4.07 7.25
CA GLY A 29 -6.44 4.80 8.46
C GLY A 29 -6.49 3.97 9.75
N ASP A 30 -6.84 2.68 9.69
CA ASP A 30 -6.71 1.81 10.86
C ASP A 30 -5.24 1.72 11.33
N PRO A 31 -4.93 1.95 12.62
CA PRO A 31 -3.56 1.93 13.13
C PRO A 31 -2.82 0.60 12.92
N SER A 32 -3.55 -0.51 12.80
CA SER A 32 -2.95 -1.83 12.57
C SER A 32 -2.28 -1.96 11.21
N LEU A 33 -2.67 -1.13 10.23
CA LEU A 33 -2.03 -1.11 8.91
C LEU A 33 -0.59 -0.59 8.98
N THR A 34 -0.31 0.32 9.91
CA THR A 34 1.00 0.97 10.07
C THR A 34 1.68 0.64 11.40
N ALA A 35 1.20 -0.37 12.14
CA ALA A 35 1.74 -0.76 13.44
C ALA A 35 3.14 -1.42 13.39
N GLY A 36 3.65 -1.74 12.19
CA GLY A 36 4.92 -2.45 12.06
C GLY A 36 4.78 -3.97 12.13
N ILE A 37 5.89 -4.67 11.90
CA ILE A 37 6.00 -6.11 12.18
C ILE A 37 5.88 -6.32 13.71
N PRO A 38 4.92 -7.14 14.19
CA PRO A 38 4.69 -7.31 15.63
C PRO A 38 5.93 -7.84 16.37
N GLY A 39 6.29 -7.20 17.48
CA GLY A 39 7.41 -7.58 18.33
C GLY A 39 7.66 -6.57 19.46
N LYS A 40 8.38 -6.99 20.51
CA LYS A 40 8.77 -6.10 21.64
C LYS A 40 10.26 -5.77 21.68
N LYS A 41 11.05 -6.42 20.83
CA LYS A 41 12.51 -6.26 20.75
C LYS A 41 12.86 -5.73 19.36
N ASP A 42 14.11 -5.33 19.18
CA ASP A 42 14.64 -4.91 17.89
C ASP A 42 14.30 -5.91 16.78
N LEU A 43 13.93 -5.37 15.64
CA LEU A 43 13.49 -6.14 14.51
C LEU A 43 14.66 -6.94 13.93
N THR A 44 14.64 -8.26 14.09
CA THR A 44 15.67 -9.15 13.55
C THR A 44 15.33 -9.57 12.12
N VAL A 45 16.36 -9.87 11.32
CA VAL A 45 16.18 -10.44 9.97
C VAL A 45 15.38 -11.74 10.01
N ALA A 46 15.54 -12.55 11.06
CA ALA A 46 14.77 -13.77 11.24
C ALA A 46 13.27 -13.49 11.47
N ALA A 47 12.94 -12.48 12.28
CA ALA A 47 11.56 -12.05 12.50
C ALA A 47 10.93 -11.50 11.22
N ILE A 48 11.67 -10.69 10.45
CA ILE A 48 11.23 -10.19 9.15
C ILE A 48 10.93 -11.34 8.19
N LYS A 49 11.87 -12.28 8.03
CA LYS A 49 11.69 -13.45 7.16
C LYS A 49 10.50 -14.29 7.59
N LYS A 50 10.32 -14.51 8.90
CA LYS A 50 9.17 -15.24 9.44
C LYS A 50 7.86 -14.54 9.12
N TRP A 51 7.76 -13.22 9.32
CA TRP A 51 6.56 -12.46 9.01
C TRP A 51 6.26 -12.45 7.51
N LEU A 52 7.28 -12.22 6.67
CA LEU A 52 7.15 -12.26 5.21
C LEU A 52 6.84 -13.67 4.67
N SER A 53 7.07 -14.74 5.44
CA SER A 53 6.71 -16.09 5.00
C SER A 53 5.22 -16.41 5.12
N ASP A 54 4.44 -15.58 5.83
CA ASP A 54 2.99 -15.74 5.93
C ASP A 54 2.33 -15.23 4.62
N PRO A 55 1.63 -16.10 3.85
CA PRO A 55 0.97 -15.72 2.61
C PRO A 55 -0.04 -14.58 2.78
N LYS A 56 -0.68 -14.48 3.96
CA LYS A 56 -1.67 -13.43 4.25
C LYS A 56 -1.11 -12.03 4.12
N ASN A 57 0.20 -11.86 4.36
CA ASN A 57 0.82 -10.55 4.24
C ASN A 57 0.97 -10.08 2.78
N HIS A 58 0.84 -10.99 1.81
CA HIS A 58 0.96 -10.72 0.38
C HIS A 58 -0.38 -10.73 -0.35
N GLU A 59 -1.48 -11.05 0.35
CA GLU A 59 -2.83 -11.00 -0.20
C GLU A 59 -3.28 -9.56 -0.38
N THR A 60 -4.03 -9.32 -1.47
CA THR A 60 -4.63 -8.01 -1.76
C THR A 60 -5.70 -7.69 -0.72
N LEU A 61 -5.67 -6.45 -0.23
CA LEU A 61 -6.64 -5.94 0.74
C LEU A 61 -7.78 -5.20 0.03
N GLU A 62 -9.00 -5.43 0.50
CA GLU A 62 -10.16 -4.62 0.14
C GLU A 62 -10.25 -3.43 1.09
N VAL A 63 -10.31 -2.21 0.55
CA VAL A 63 -10.27 -0.99 1.36
C VAL A 63 -11.68 -0.46 1.61
N GLU A 64 -12.05 -0.35 2.88
CA GLU A 64 -13.24 0.35 3.33
C GLU A 64 -12.90 1.77 3.75
N LEU A 65 -13.73 2.74 3.33
CA LEU A 65 -13.57 4.13 3.72
C LEU A 65 -14.12 4.40 5.13
N PRO A 66 -13.46 5.27 5.93
CA PRO A 66 -14.05 5.80 7.13
C PRO A 66 -15.38 6.53 6.91
N GLU A 67 -16.19 6.51 7.96
CA GLU A 67 -17.44 7.27 8.01
C GLU A 67 -17.18 8.75 7.70
N GLY A 68 -18.11 9.36 6.96
CA GLY A 68 -17.99 10.75 6.51
C GLY A 68 -17.13 10.97 5.25
N LEU A 69 -16.40 9.96 4.77
CA LEU A 69 -15.58 10.05 3.55
C LEU A 69 -16.21 9.39 2.32
N ALA A 70 -17.43 8.86 2.42
CA ALA A 70 -18.12 8.18 1.32
C ALA A 70 -18.25 9.04 0.04
N ALA A 71 -18.40 10.36 0.17
CA ALA A 71 -18.47 11.28 -0.96
C ALA A 71 -17.18 11.31 -1.81
N GLY A 72 -16.05 10.94 -1.22
CA GLY A 72 -14.74 10.86 -1.88
C GLY A 72 -14.41 9.48 -2.46
N ALA A 73 -15.32 8.50 -2.42
CA ALA A 73 -15.05 7.14 -2.85
C ALA A 73 -14.54 7.04 -4.30
N SER A 74 -15.08 7.86 -5.20
CA SER A 74 -14.65 7.90 -6.60
C SER A 74 -13.25 8.50 -6.81
N ALA A 75 -12.70 9.20 -5.81
CA ALA A 75 -11.36 9.76 -5.87
C ALA A 75 -10.28 8.75 -5.45
N ILE A 76 -10.66 7.61 -4.88
CA ILE A 76 -9.71 6.56 -4.51
C ILE A 76 -9.34 5.76 -5.74
N VAL A 77 -8.05 5.77 -6.06
CA VAL A 77 -7.47 5.01 -7.16
C VAL A 77 -6.40 4.10 -6.59
N ILE A 78 -6.65 2.78 -6.63
CA ILE A 78 -5.65 1.75 -6.34
C ILE A 78 -5.33 1.10 -7.69
N PRO A 79 -4.12 1.33 -8.25
CA PRO A 79 -3.73 0.74 -9.52
C PRO A 79 -3.72 -0.78 -9.47
N GLU A 80 -4.22 -1.44 -10.53
CA GLU A 80 -4.28 -2.92 -10.61
C GLU A 80 -2.88 -3.57 -10.57
N ASP A 81 -1.87 -2.86 -11.07
CA ASP A 81 -0.46 -3.29 -11.04
C ASP A 81 0.24 -2.98 -9.71
N ASN A 82 -0.41 -2.22 -8.83
CA ASN A 82 0.08 -1.92 -7.48
C ASN A 82 -1.01 -2.09 -6.41
N PRO A 83 -1.55 -3.31 -6.20
CA PRO A 83 -2.55 -3.56 -5.18
C PRO A 83 -1.99 -3.36 -3.77
N LEU A 84 -2.83 -2.92 -2.82
CA LEU A 84 -2.43 -2.83 -1.42
C LEU A 84 -2.35 -4.22 -0.78
N THR A 85 -1.26 -4.47 -0.07
CA THR A 85 -1.03 -5.69 0.72
C THR A 85 -0.38 -5.28 2.05
N ARG A 86 -0.48 -6.10 3.10
CA ARG A 86 0.17 -5.79 4.39
C ARG A 86 1.68 -5.63 4.23
N ALA A 87 2.32 -6.48 3.43
CA ALA A 87 3.75 -6.43 3.14
C ALA A 87 4.16 -5.12 2.44
N LYS A 88 3.38 -4.65 1.46
CA LYS A 88 3.67 -3.37 0.79
C LYS A 88 3.44 -2.17 1.70
N ILE A 89 2.38 -2.19 2.51
CA ILE A 89 2.11 -1.12 3.46
C ILE A 89 3.26 -1.02 4.48
N GLU A 90 3.72 -2.16 5.01
CA GLU A 90 4.84 -2.19 5.96
C GLU A 90 6.16 -1.74 5.31
N LEU A 91 6.45 -2.17 4.09
CA LEU A 91 7.62 -1.70 3.34
C LEU A 91 7.54 -0.19 3.11
N GLY A 92 6.40 0.31 2.65
CA GLY A 92 6.16 1.74 2.43
C GLY A 92 6.35 2.54 3.71
N ARG A 93 5.82 2.06 4.84
CA ARG A 93 6.01 2.65 6.15
C ARG A 93 7.49 2.73 6.51
N GLN A 94 8.27 1.66 6.36
CA GLN A 94 9.70 1.70 6.63
C GLN A 94 10.43 2.74 5.76
N LEU A 95 10.16 2.75 4.45
CA LEU A 95 10.79 3.67 3.51
C LEU A 95 10.41 5.14 3.80
N TYR A 96 9.19 5.40 4.24
CA TYR A 96 8.70 6.74 4.58
C TYR A 96 9.55 7.44 5.66
N PHE A 97 10.04 6.68 6.63
CA PHE A 97 10.90 7.17 7.71
C PHE A 97 12.40 6.91 7.47
N ASP A 98 12.78 6.28 6.36
CA ASP A 98 14.17 5.90 6.12
C ASP A 98 14.99 7.05 5.54
N LYS A 99 15.87 7.62 6.37
CA LYS A 99 16.74 8.72 5.96
C LYS A 99 17.79 8.31 4.93
N ARG A 100 18.13 7.02 4.83
CA ARG A 100 19.13 6.51 3.87
C ARG A 100 18.72 6.71 2.42
N LEU A 101 17.44 7.02 2.17
CA LEU A 101 16.94 7.38 0.85
C LEU A 101 17.35 8.80 0.42
N SER A 102 17.68 9.68 1.37
CA SER A 102 18.23 11.00 1.03
C SER A 102 19.71 10.91 0.66
N SER A 103 20.16 11.80 -0.22
CA SER A 103 21.53 11.77 -0.74
C SER A 103 22.62 11.96 0.33
N ASP A 104 22.29 12.53 1.49
CA ASP A 104 23.22 12.76 2.60
C ASP A 104 22.80 12.07 3.92
N GLY A 105 21.73 11.27 3.90
CA GLY A 105 21.26 10.56 5.09
C GLY A 105 20.59 11.44 6.16
N THR A 106 20.28 12.70 5.87
CA THR A 106 19.80 13.66 6.89
C THR A 106 18.28 13.70 7.05
N ILE A 107 17.54 13.46 5.95
CA ILE A 107 16.08 13.60 5.88
C ILE A 107 15.41 12.35 5.30
N SER A 108 14.12 12.19 5.57
CA SER A 108 13.22 11.17 5.00
C SER A 108 11.94 11.86 4.50
N CYS A 109 10.98 11.10 3.96
CA CYS A 109 9.67 11.64 3.62
C CYS A 109 9.01 12.28 4.86
N ALA A 110 9.09 11.59 6.00
CA ALA A 110 8.55 12.05 7.29
C ALA A 110 9.19 13.34 7.82
N SER A 111 10.36 13.74 7.32
CA SER A 111 11.00 15.00 7.75
C SER A 111 10.27 16.24 7.26
N CYS A 112 9.49 16.13 6.19
CA CYS A 112 8.65 17.21 5.65
C CYS A 112 7.15 16.90 5.69
N HIS A 113 6.79 15.63 5.84
CA HIS A 113 5.42 15.14 5.92
C HIS A 113 5.23 14.38 7.23
N ASP A 114 5.36 15.08 8.34
CA ASP A 114 5.39 14.48 9.67
C ASP A 114 3.96 14.06 10.10
N PRO A 115 3.70 12.78 10.41
CA PRO A 115 2.39 12.33 10.89
C PRO A 115 1.92 13.08 12.15
N GLU A 116 2.82 13.50 13.04
CA GLU A 116 2.46 14.28 14.23
C GLU A 116 1.99 15.71 13.89
N GLN A 117 2.30 16.18 12.68
CA GLN A 117 1.87 17.47 12.12
C GLN A 117 0.80 17.31 11.03
N GLY A 118 0.14 16.14 10.96
CA GLY A 118 -0.90 15.86 9.97
C GLY A 118 -0.34 15.62 8.56
N PHE A 119 0.85 15.02 8.45
CA PHE A 119 1.53 14.67 7.20
C PHE A 119 1.98 15.87 6.35
N GLY A 120 2.15 17.03 6.98
CA GLY A 120 2.73 18.23 6.37
C GLY A 120 3.83 18.83 7.24
N ALA A 121 4.20 20.07 6.93
CA ALA A 121 5.14 20.86 7.73
C ALA A 121 4.62 22.28 7.98
N HIS A 122 4.81 22.76 9.21
CA HIS A 122 4.48 24.13 9.62
C HIS A 122 5.52 25.17 9.17
N THR A 123 5.92 25.12 7.90
CA THR A 123 6.87 26.06 7.29
C THR A 123 6.29 26.68 6.03
N GLN A 124 6.67 27.92 5.70
CA GLN A 124 6.23 28.53 4.43
C GLN A 124 6.72 27.75 3.21
N PHE A 125 7.95 27.20 3.29
CA PHE A 125 8.58 26.42 2.22
C PHE A 125 9.13 25.11 2.76
N GLY A 126 9.11 24.07 1.94
CA GLY A 126 9.78 22.80 2.23
C GLY A 126 11.29 22.98 2.35
N VAL A 127 11.89 22.30 3.32
CA VAL A 127 13.33 22.35 3.62
C VAL A 127 13.92 20.97 3.30
N GLY A 128 14.72 20.90 2.24
CA GLY A 128 15.34 19.67 1.76
C GLY A 128 16.77 19.47 2.27
N VAL A 129 17.46 18.54 1.63
CA VAL A 129 18.88 18.21 1.85
C VAL A 129 19.75 19.47 1.89
N ARG A 130 20.66 19.54 2.87
CA ARG A 130 21.55 20.71 3.10
C ARG A 130 20.78 22.02 3.34
N ASP A 131 19.64 21.94 4.02
CA ASP A 131 18.76 23.07 4.37
C ASP A 131 18.25 23.90 3.18
N GLN A 132 18.25 23.30 1.98
CA GLN A 132 17.79 23.99 0.78
C GLN A 132 16.29 24.20 0.82
N LYS A 133 15.85 25.46 0.69
CA LYS A 133 14.43 25.81 0.65
C LYS A 133 13.88 25.72 -0.76
N GLY A 134 12.75 25.03 -0.91
CA GLY A 134 11.96 25.03 -2.14
C GLY A 134 11.16 26.32 -2.32
N GLY A 135 10.31 26.35 -3.36
CA GLY A 135 9.40 27.46 -3.64
C GLY A 135 7.95 27.24 -3.21
N ARG A 136 7.66 26.14 -2.52
CA ARG A 136 6.31 25.72 -2.10
C ARG A 136 6.35 25.12 -0.69
N ASN A 137 5.23 25.20 0.03
CA ASN A 137 5.01 24.45 1.27
C ASN A 137 4.93 22.93 0.97
N SER A 138 5.25 22.11 1.97
CA SER A 138 5.06 20.66 1.92
C SER A 138 3.59 20.34 2.24
N PRO A 139 2.77 19.95 1.24
CA PRO A 139 1.34 19.68 1.47
C PRO A 139 1.16 18.44 2.33
N ILE A 140 -0.06 18.18 2.79
CA ILE A 140 -0.42 16.88 3.38
C ILE A 140 -0.22 15.77 2.33
N SER A 141 0.40 14.65 2.75
CA SER A 141 0.49 13.42 1.94
C SER A 141 -0.76 12.56 2.04
#